data_AF-U9SRN6-F1
#
_entry.id   AF-U9SRN6-F1
#
_cell.length_a   1.000
_cell.length_b   1.000
_cell.length_c   1.000
_cell.angle_alpha   90.00
_cell.angle_beta   90.00
_cell.angle_gamma   90.00
#
_symmetry.space_group_name_H-M   'P 1'
#
loop_
_entity.id
_entity.type
_entity.pdbx_description
1 polymer ?
#
loop_
_entity_poly.entity_id
_entity_poly.type
_entity_poly.pdbx_seq_one_letter_code
_entity_poly.pdbx_strand_id
1 'polypeptide(L)'
;MNSQQKEKKPSGRPQSEVWKHFEKKPLKSAGHFSAKCNYCKTFWARGHPQQLEEHLANNCKECPELVYAFYLGVVSSRDFGSEDASIPSPENNKKRKIQVEQRELTDWFESAKITPQKEASITRALVCAFTCCGISFSIIENPFFIEFLHEMRPGYMPPSRELLSGRFLNQETARINKKVKKIIEDSENLTLGKLIF
;
A
#
# COMPACT_ATOMS: atom_id res chain seq x y z
N MET A 1 25.58 45.72 21.50
CA MET A 1 25.81 44.28 21.24
C MET A 1 24.54 43.71 20.62
N ASN A 2 24.54 43.48 19.31
CA ASN A 2 23.36 43.07 18.55
C ASN A 2 23.53 41.57 18.22
N SER A 3 22.94 40.70 19.02
CA SER A 3 23.03 39.25 18.84
C SER A 3 22.00 38.80 17.81
N GLN A 4 22.44 38.65 16.56
CA GLN A 4 21.68 37.96 15.52
C GLN A 4 21.42 36.51 15.96
N GLN A 5 20.15 36.17 16.19
CA GLN A 5 19.73 34.78 16.35
C GLN A 5 19.89 34.05 15.01
N LYS A 6 20.90 33.17 14.93
CA LYS A 6 21.04 32.22 13.83
C LYS A 6 19.85 31.26 13.84
N GLU A 7 19.05 31.28 12.79
CA GLU A 7 18.06 30.25 12.50
C GLU A 7 18.76 28.89 12.39
N LYS A 8 18.43 27.96 13.29
CA LYS A 8 18.90 26.58 13.21
C LYS A 8 18.15 25.86 12.10
N LYS A 9 18.87 25.35 11.10
CA LYS A 9 18.31 24.45 10.09
C LYS A 9 17.68 23.23 10.78
N PRO A 10 16.48 22.77 10.38
CA PRO A 10 15.88 21.58 10.98
C PRO A 10 16.70 20.35 10.60
N SER A 11 17.37 19.74 11.58
CA SER A 11 18.03 18.45 11.45
C SER A 11 16.98 17.34 11.48
N GLY A 12 16.63 16.78 10.33
CA GLY A 12 15.68 15.67 10.22
C GLY A 12 15.52 15.14 8.80
N ARG A 13 14.93 13.95 8.66
CA ARG A 13 14.54 13.37 7.36
C ARG A 13 13.62 14.36 6.64
N PRO A 14 13.83 14.65 5.34
CA PRO A 14 12.92 15.47 4.56
C PRO A 14 11.49 14.93 4.66
N GLN A 15 10.51 15.83 4.77
CA GLN A 15 9.11 15.43 4.82
C GLN A 15 8.67 14.89 3.47
N SER A 16 7.74 13.92 3.47
CA SER A 16 7.17 13.38 2.25
C SER A 16 6.51 14.50 1.43
N GLU A 17 6.70 14.43 0.11
CA GLU A 17 6.16 15.37 -0.89
C GLU A 17 4.63 15.51 -0.82
N VAL A 18 3.94 14.48 -0.32
CA VAL A 18 2.48 14.48 -0.15
C VAL A 18 1.97 15.67 0.67
N TRP A 19 2.75 16.16 1.63
CA TRP A 19 2.35 17.27 2.49
C TRP A 19 2.11 18.58 1.73
N LYS A 20 2.61 18.73 0.49
CA LYS A 20 2.31 19.89 -0.36
C LYS A 20 0.81 20.00 -0.72
N HIS A 21 0.07 18.90 -0.61
CA HIS A 21 -1.35 18.82 -0.95
C HIS A 21 -2.29 18.91 0.26
N PHE A 22 -1.74 19.17 1.45
CA PHE A 22 -2.51 19.19 2.70
C PHE A 22 -2.17 20.41 3.56
N GLU A 23 -3.19 21.01 4.16
CA GLU A 23 -3.03 21.94 5.26
C GLU A 23 -2.60 21.14 6.49
N LYS A 24 -1.49 21.57 7.09
CA LYS A 24 -0.78 20.84 8.15
C LYS A 24 -0.83 21.63 9.45
N LYS A 25 -1.25 20.99 10.55
CA LYS A 25 -1.20 21.61 11.88
C LYS A 25 -0.44 20.74 12.88
N PRO A 26 0.52 21.31 13.63
CA PRO A 26 1.26 20.56 14.64
C PRO A 26 0.34 20.09 15.77
N LEU A 27 0.55 18.85 16.21
CA LEU A 27 -0.09 18.29 17.40
C LEU A 27 0.78 18.52 18.64
N LYS A 28 0.21 18.27 19.82
CA LYS A 28 0.93 18.40 21.11
C LYS A 28 2.18 17.51 21.19
N SER A 29 2.18 16.38 20.48
CA SER A 29 3.31 15.47 20.34
C SER A 29 4.25 15.91 19.22
N ALA A 30 5.55 16.00 19.50
CA ALA A 30 6.56 16.38 18.52
C ALA A 30 6.54 15.46 17.29
N GLY A 31 6.65 16.05 16.09
CA GLY A 31 6.74 15.31 14.83
C GLY A 31 5.43 14.73 14.29
N HIS A 32 4.30 14.91 14.98
CA HIS A 32 2.98 14.51 14.49
C HIS A 32 2.11 15.71 14.12
N PHE A 33 1.31 15.53 13.09
CA PHE A 33 0.52 16.60 12.50
C PHE A 33 -0.88 16.09 12.18
N SER A 34 -1.88 16.95 12.35
CA SER A 34 -3.15 16.76 11.67
C SER A 34 -3.02 17.21 10.21
N ALA A 35 -3.90 16.67 9.37
CA ALA A 35 -3.92 16.96 7.95
C ALA A 35 -5.34 17.32 7.51
N LYS A 36 -5.47 18.31 6.64
CA LYS A 36 -6.71 18.60 5.92
C LYS A 36 -6.41 18.67 4.43
N CYS A 37 -7.14 17.90 3.63
CA CYS A 37 -6.95 17.89 2.18
C CYS A 37 -7.23 19.27 1.60
N ASN A 38 -6.31 19.80 0.79
CA ASN A 38 -6.48 21.12 0.18
C ASN A 38 -7.61 21.13 -0.86
N TYR A 39 -7.98 19.96 -1.38
CA TYR A 39 -8.99 19.79 -2.41
C TYR A 39 -10.37 19.54 -1.79
N CYS A 40 -10.67 18.30 -1.40
CA CYS A 40 -11.98 17.89 -0.88
C CYS A 40 -12.24 18.19 0.60
N LYS A 41 -11.29 18.86 1.28
CA LYS A 41 -11.39 19.27 2.69
C LYS A 41 -11.54 18.15 3.73
N THR A 42 -11.40 16.88 3.33
CA THR A 42 -11.33 15.73 4.25
C THR A 42 -10.25 15.97 5.32
N PHE A 43 -10.54 15.62 6.57
CA PHE A 43 -9.69 15.90 7.72
C PHE A 43 -9.25 14.61 8.41
N TRP A 44 -7.98 14.60 8.85
CA TRP A 44 -7.40 13.58 9.70
C TRP A 44 -6.83 14.22 10.95
N ALA A 45 -7.28 13.75 12.12
CA ALA A 45 -6.73 14.18 13.40
C ALA A 45 -5.22 13.89 13.49
N ARG A 46 -4.77 12.81 12.85
CA ARG A 46 -3.36 12.47 12.65
C ARG A 46 -3.14 12.05 11.21
N GLY A 47 -2.35 12.83 10.46
CA GLY A 47 -2.04 12.59 9.05
C GLY A 47 -0.81 11.70 8.89
N HIS A 48 -1.01 10.48 8.41
CA HIS A 48 0.07 9.57 8.03
C HIS A 48 0.35 9.70 6.53
N PRO A 49 1.60 9.95 6.08
CA PRO A 49 1.90 10.17 4.66
C PRO A 49 1.28 9.12 3.73
N GLN A 50 1.38 7.85 4.09
CA GLN A 50 0.77 6.76 3.35
C GLN A 50 -0.74 6.91 3.17
N GLN A 51 -1.47 7.23 4.25
CA GLN A 51 -2.92 7.43 4.20
C GLN A 51 -3.28 8.66 3.33
N LEU A 52 -2.45 9.70 3.36
CA LEU A 52 -2.65 10.89 2.55
C LEU A 52 -2.44 10.61 1.05
N GLU A 53 -1.44 9.80 0.71
CA GLU A 53 -1.18 9.36 -0.67
C GLU A 53 -2.31 8.47 -1.20
N GLU A 54 -2.77 7.51 -0.39
CA GLU A 54 -3.91 6.65 -0.71
C GLU A 54 -5.22 7.45 -0.87
N HIS A 55 -5.40 8.52 -0.09
CA HIS A 55 -6.52 9.43 -0.27
C HIS A 55 -6.47 10.13 -1.64
N LEU A 56 -5.34 10.71 -2.02
CA LEU A 56 -5.17 11.38 -3.32
C LEU A 56 -5.34 10.42 -4.50
N ALA A 57 -4.94 9.16 -4.34
CA ALA A 57 -5.00 8.14 -5.38
C ALA A 57 -6.39 7.49 -5.56
N ASN A 58 -7.21 7.39 -4.50
CA ASN A 58 -8.42 6.56 -4.55
C ASN A 58 -9.71 7.28 -4.11
N ASN A 59 -9.62 8.31 -3.25
CA ASN A 59 -10.78 8.79 -2.50
C ASN A 59 -11.09 10.28 -2.71
N CYS A 60 -10.13 11.07 -3.16
CA CYS A 60 -10.27 12.52 -3.29
C CYS A 60 -11.09 12.90 -4.53
N LYS A 61 -12.33 13.36 -4.33
CA LYS A 61 -13.27 13.72 -5.42
C LYS A 61 -12.90 14.98 -6.21
N GLU A 62 -12.13 15.89 -5.60
CA GLU A 62 -11.78 17.20 -6.16
C GLU A 62 -10.27 17.31 -6.46
N CYS A 63 -9.57 16.18 -6.52
CA CYS A 63 -8.14 16.13 -6.77
C CYS A 63 -7.81 16.57 -8.21
N PRO A 64 -6.85 17.49 -8.42
CA PRO A 64 -6.38 17.81 -9.76
C PRO A 64 -5.81 16.58 -10.48
N GLU A 65 -6.10 16.45 -11.77
CA GLU A 65 -5.78 15.24 -12.56
C GLU A 65 -4.29 14.84 -12.50
N LEU A 66 -3.37 15.81 -12.59
CA LEU A 66 -1.93 15.55 -12.51
C LEU A 66 -1.51 15.00 -11.14
N VAL A 67 -2.13 15.50 -10.08
CA VAL A 67 -1.86 15.07 -8.70
C VAL A 67 -2.41 13.65 -8.50
N TYR A 68 -3.66 13.43 -8.92
CA TYR A 68 -4.29 12.11 -8.91
C TYR A 68 -3.44 11.08 -9.68
N ALA A 69 -3.08 11.37 -10.93
CA ALA A 69 -2.31 10.45 -11.77
C ALA A 69 -0.94 10.12 -11.17
N PHE A 70 -0.27 11.11 -10.57
CA PHE A 70 0.99 10.90 -9.87
C PHE A 70 0.84 9.94 -8.68
N TYR A 71 -0.07 10.22 -7.74
CA TYR A 71 -0.24 9.38 -6.56
C TYR A 71 -0.88 8.02 -6.88
N LEU A 72 -1.71 7.93 -7.91
CA LEU A 72 -2.18 6.65 -8.46
C LEU A 72 -0.99 5.79 -8.91
N GLY A 73 -0.03 6.38 -9.62
CA GLY A 73 1.23 5.72 -9.98
C GLY A 73 2.04 5.26 -8.76
N VAL A 74 2.19 6.12 -7.76
CA VAL A 74 2.93 5.83 -6.52
C VAL A 74 2.28 4.67 -5.73
N VAL A 75 0.96 4.75 -5.49
CA VAL A 75 0.25 3.77 -4.66
C VAL A 75 0.13 2.42 -5.36
N SER A 76 -0.13 2.40 -6.67
CA SER A 76 -0.24 1.16 -7.46
C SER A 76 1.06 0.37 -7.58
N SER A 77 2.22 1.05 -7.46
CA SER A 77 3.54 0.43 -7.62
C SER A 77 4.12 -0.14 -6.32
N ARG A 78 3.43 0.03 -5.18
CA ARG A 78 3.88 -0.53 -3.90
C ARG A 78 3.69 -2.03 -3.91
N ASP A 79 4.64 -2.78 -3.36
CA ASP A 79 4.43 -4.21 -3.10
C ASP A 79 3.74 -4.44 -1.75
N PHE A 80 2.99 -5.53 -1.66
CA PHE A 80 2.33 -5.96 -0.41
C PHE A 80 3.35 -6.36 0.67
N GLY A 81 4.58 -6.74 0.30
CA GLY A 81 5.60 -7.26 1.22
C GLY A 81 6.63 -6.25 1.75
N SER A 82 6.46 -4.95 1.52
CA SER A 82 7.38 -3.93 2.03
C SER A 82 6.82 -3.24 3.28
N GLU A 83 7.38 -3.55 4.44
CA GLU A 83 7.28 -2.68 5.62
C GLU A 83 8.18 -1.45 5.41
N ASP A 84 7.66 -0.24 5.68
CA ASP A 84 8.48 0.98 5.72
C ASP A 84 9.20 1.04 7.08
N ALA A 85 10.37 0.42 7.15
CA ALA A 85 11.40 0.74 8.14
C ALA A 85 12.79 0.38 7.58
N SER A 86 13.62 1.40 7.46
CA SER A 86 15.09 1.37 7.41
C SER A 86 15.75 0.13 8.02
N ILE A 87 16.23 -0.78 7.17
CA ILE A 87 17.36 -1.68 7.46
C ILE A 87 18.21 -1.76 6.17
N PRO A 88 19.50 -1.37 6.17
CA PRO A 88 20.38 -1.69 5.06
C PRO A 88 20.60 -3.21 5.09
N SER A 89 20.10 -3.90 4.08
CA SER A 89 20.48 -5.30 3.87
C SER A 89 21.94 -5.34 3.39
N PRO A 90 22.83 -6.09 4.05
CA PRO A 90 24.18 -6.28 3.54
C PRO A 90 24.12 -7.21 2.33
N GLU A 91 24.40 -6.66 1.15
CA GLU A 91 24.68 -7.43 -0.06
C GLU A 91 25.89 -8.34 0.20
N ASN A 92 25.66 -9.65 0.30
CA ASN A 92 26.73 -10.64 0.25
C ASN A 92 26.53 -11.54 -0.96
N ASN A 93 27.19 -11.16 -2.05
CA ASN A 93 27.38 -11.98 -3.24
C ASN A 93 28.30 -13.16 -2.91
N LYS A 94 27.74 -14.35 -2.67
CA LYS A 94 28.49 -15.61 -2.78
C LYS A 94 27.82 -16.51 -3.80
N LYS A 95 28.43 -16.56 -4.99
CA LYS A 95 28.16 -17.54 -6.06
C LYS A 95 28.21 -18.95 -5.47
N ARG A 96 27.10 -19.69 -5.51
CA ARG A 96 27.07 -21.12 -5.20
C ARG A 96 26.92 -21.95 -6.47
N LYS A 97 27.74 -22.99 -6.56
CA LYS A 97 27.75 -24.00 -7.61
C LYS A 97 26.40 -24.73 -7.66
N ILE A 98 25.90 -24.96 -8.87
CA ILE A 98 24.68 -25.71 -9.13
C ILE A 98 25.00 -27.20 -9.00
N GLN A 99 24.45 -27.86 -7.99
CA GLN A 99 24.20 -29.30 -8.01
C GLN A 99 22.71 -29.47 -8.29
N VAL A 100 22.39 -30.16 -9.39
CA VAL A 100 21.02 -30.49 -9.77
C VAL A 100 20.63 -31.72 -8.96
N GLU A 101 20.05 -31.47 -7.79
CA GLU A 101 19.36 -32.49 -7.00
C GLU A 101 17.87 -32.36 -7.30
N GLN A 102 17.29 -33.43 -7.84
CA GLN A 102 15.91 -33.46 -8.30
C GLN A 102 15.00 -33.56 -7.06
N ARG A 103 14.46 -32.42 -6.62
CA ARG A 103 13.52 -32.34 -5.49
C ARG A 103 12.15 -32.86 -5.88
N GLU A 104 11.48 -33.57 -4.97
CA GLU A 104 10.09 -33.96 -5.18
C GLU A 104 9.17 -32.73 -5.21
N LEU A 105 8.02 -32.83 -5.89
CA LEU A 105 7.07 -31.72 -6.01
C LEU A 105 6.57 -31.25 -4.62
N THR A 106 6.50 -32.17 -3.67
CA THR A 106 6.15 -31.96 -2.26
C THR A 106 7.18 -31.13 -1.52
N ASP A 107 8.49 -31.31 -1.75
CA ASP A 107 9.54 -30.47 -1.14
C ASP A 107 9.39 -28.98 -1.49
N TRP A 108 8.85 -28.68 -2.68
CA TRP A 108 8.55 -27.30 -3.08
C TRP A 108 7.37 -26.73 -2.30
N PHE A 109 6.36 -27.56 -2.03
CA PHE A 109 5.18 -27.21 -1.26
C PHE A 109 5.48 -27.10 0.25
N GLU A 110 6.26 -28.03 0.78
CA GLU A 110 6.68 -28.14 2.18
C GLU A 110 7.84 -27.22 2.55
N SER A 111 8.47 -26.54 1.58
CA SER A 111 9.48 -25.53 1.88
C SER A 111 8.86 -24.44 2.77
N ALA A 112 9.18 -24.50 4.07
CA ALA A 112 8.67 -23.60 5.10
C ALA A 112 8.99 -22.11 4.82
N LYS A 113 9.91 -21.84 3.89
CA LYS A 113 10.28 -20.49 3.47
C LYS A 113 9.44 -20.06 2.27
N ILE A 114 8.40 -19.27 2.53
CA ILE A 114 7.71 -18.52 1.49
C ILE A 114 8.60 -17.39 0.96
N THR A 115 8.59 -17.18 -0.36
CA THR A 115 9.26 -16.00 -0.94
C THR A 115 8.39 -14.76 -0.78
N PRO A 116 8.96 -13.56 -0.61
CA PRO A 116 8.17 -12.33 -0.49
C PRO A 116 7.21 -12.10 -1.67
N GLN A 117 7.61 -12.52 -2.87
CA GLN A 117 6.78 -12.42 -4.07
C GLN A 117 5.57 -13.36 -4.01
N LYS A 118 5.74 -14.58 -3.49
CA LYS A 118 4.63 -15.53 -3.33
C LYS A 118 3.69 -15.07 -2.22
N GLU A 119 4.23 -14.57 -1.10
CA GLU A 119 3.44 -13.98 -0.02
C GLU A 119 2.60 -12.81 -0.52
N ALA A 120 3.21 -11.87 -1.25
CA ALA A 120 2.50 -10.75 -1.87
C ALA A 120 1.40 -11.21 -2.85
N SER A 121 1.65 -12.29 -3.60
CA SER A 121 0.67 -12.89 -4.51
C SER A 121 -0.52 -13.49 -3.75
N ILE A 122 -0.28 -14.23 -2.66
CA ILE A 122 -1.34 -14.80 -1.81
C ILE A 122 -2.14 -13.68 -1.16
N THR A 123 -1.48 -12.70 -0.55
CA THR A 123 -2.11 -11.54 0.08
C THR A 123 -2.98 -10.77 -0.91
N ARG A 124 -2.50 -10.56 -2.15
CA ARG A 124 -3.31 -9.93 -3.20
C ARG A 124 -4.56 -10.74 -3.54
N ALA A 125 -4.42 -12.06 -3.67
CA ALA A 125 -5.55 -12.93 -3.95
C ALA A 125 -6.60 -12.87 -2.82
N LEU A 126 -6.16 -12.82 -1.56
CA LEU A 126 -7.04 -12.65 -0.41
C LEU A 126 -7.78 -11.31 -0.44
N VAL A 127 -7.10 -10.20 -0.70
CA VAL A 127 -7.75 -8.87 -0.83
C VAL A 127 -8.85 -8.92 -1.90
N CYS A 128 -8.54 -9.47 -3.07
CA CYS A 128 -9.52 -9.60 -4.15
C CYS A 128 -10.69 -10.50 -3.75
N ALA A 129 -10.43 -11.69 -3.20
CA ALA A 129 -11.48 -12.62 -2.79
C ALA A 129 -12.40 -12.00 -1.74
N PHE A 130 -11.83 -11.35 -0.71
CA PHE A 130 -12.62 -10.72 0.34
C PHE A 130 -13.50 -9.60 -0.20
N THR A 131 -12.94 -8.76 -1.06
CA THR A 131 -13.65 -7.61 -1.63
C THR A 131 -14.72 -8.04 -2.63
N CYS A 132 -14.39 -8.92 -3.57
CA CYS A 132 -15.29 -9.34 -4.64
C CYS A 132 -16.41 -10.26 -4.15
N CYS A 133 -16.15 -11.07 -3.10
CA CYS A 133 -17.15 -11.97 -2.54
C CYS A 133 -17.87 -11.39 -1.30
N GLY A 134 -17.57 -10.15 -0.90
CA GLY A 134 -18.20 -9.52 0.26
C GLY A 134 -17.89 -10.23 1.59
N ILE A 135 -16.73 -10.87 1.71
CA ILE A 135 -16.30 -11.53 2.94
C ILE A 135 -15.86 -10.45 3.93
N SER A 136 -16.36 -10.52 5.17
CA SER A 136 -15.91 -9.60 6.22
C SER A 136 -14.41 -9.74 6.46
N PHE A 137 -13.69 -8.62 6.48
CA PHE A 137 -12.26 -8.60 6.79
C PHE A 137 -11.94 -9.14 8.20
N SER A 138 -12.91 -9.20 9.12
CA SER A 138 -12.71 -9.85 10.43
C SER A 138 -12.40 -11.35 10.34
N ILE A 139 -12.72 -11.99 9.22
CA ILE A 139 -12.46 -13.42 9.02
C ILE A 139 -10.96 -13.71 8.90
N ILE A 140 -10.13 -12.77 8.43
CA ILE A 140 -8.68 -13.01 8.26
C ILE A 140 -7.96 -13.30 9.58
N GLU A 141 -8.48 -12.77 10.69
CA GLU A 141 -7.94 -12.95 12.05
C GLU A 141 -8.66 -14.06 12.82
N ASN A 142 -9.66 -14.72 12.21
CA ASN A 142 -10.37 -15.81 12.86
C ASN A 142 -9.45 -17.04 12.98
N PRO A 143 -9.34 -17.68 14.17
CA PRO A 143 -8.43 -18.82 14.37
C PRO A 143 -8.65 -19.98 13.40
N PHE A 144 -9.90 -20.32 13.08
CA PHE A 144 -10.21 -21.39 12.14
C PHE A 144 -9.81 -21.03 10.70
N PHE A 145 -9.91 -19.75 10.34
CA PHE A 145 -9.47 -19.29 9.03
C PHE A 145 -7.94 -19.24 8.92
N ILE A 146 -7.26 -18.85 10.00
CA ILE A 146 -5.80 -18.90 10.09
C ILE A 146 -5.30 -20.35 9.97
N GLU A 147 -5.93 -21.29 10.70
CA GLU A 147 -5.64 -22.72 10.60
C GLU A 147 -5.86 -23.24 9.17
N PHE A 148 -6.98 -22.88 8.54
CA PHE A 148 -7.23 -23.18 7.13
C PHE A 148 -6.12 -22.65 6.20
N LEU A 149 -5.64 -21.42 6.41
CA LEU A 149 -4.55 -20.86 5.62
C LEU A 149 -3.21 -21.58 5.87
N HIS A 150 -2.94 -22.03 7.10
CA HIS A 150 -1.76 -22.81 7.42
C HIS A 150 -1.79 -24.21 6.82
N GLU A 151 -2.95 -24.87 6.81
CA GLU A 151 -3.13 -26.18 6.17
C GLU A 151 -2.84 -26.10 4.66
N MET A 152 -3.25 -24.99 4.04
CA MET A 152 -2.98 -24.71 2.62
C MET A 152 -1.54 -24.22 2.36
N ARG A 153 -0.94 -23.46 3.30
CA ARG A 153 0.42 -22.92 3.20
C ARG A 153 1.01 -22.65 4.59
N PRO A 154 1.78 -23.59 5.16
CA PRO A 154 2.25 -23.49 6.55
C PRO A 154 3.08 -22.23 6.85
N GLY A 155 3.94 -21.83 5.91
CA GLY A 155 4.82 -20.66 6.06
C GLY A 155 4.18 -19.30 5.75
N TYR A 156 2.88 -19.22 5.44
CA TYR A 156 2.20 -17.95 5.19
C TYR A 156 1.69 -17.35 6.49
N MET A 157 2.03 -16.09 6.75
CA MET A 157 1.49 -15.31 7.87
C MET A 157 0.36 -14.40 7.34
N PRO A 158 -0.91 -14.65 7.71
CA PRO A 158 -2.01 -13.80 7.30
C PRO A 158 -1.84 -12.38 7.85
N PRO A 159 -2.18 -11.33 7.08
CA PRO A 159 -2.12 -9.97 7.57
C PRO A 159 -3.22 -9.69 8.58
N SER A 160 -3.03 -8.62 9.37
CA SER A 160 -4.11 -8.12 10.22
C SER A 160 -5.28 -7.61 9.37
N ARG A 161 -6.46 -7.61 9.97
CA ARG A 161 -7.69 -7.04 9.39
C ARG A 161 -7.46 -5.60 8.95
N GLU A 162 -6.81 -4.80 9.79
CA GLU A 162 -6.53 -3.38 9.53
C GLU A 162 -5.63 -3.19 8.32
N LEU A 163 -4.60 -4.04 8.18
CA LEU A 163 -3.69 -3.99 7.04
C LEU A 163 -4.40 -4.43 5.76
N LEU A 164 -5.20 -5.51 5.85
CA LEU A 164 -5.95 -6.06 4.74
C LEU A 164 -7.02 -5.09 4.20
N SER A 165 -7.86 -4.55 5.10
CA SER A 165 -8.96 -3.64 4.74
C SER A 165 -8.51 -2.19 4.48
N GLY A 166 -7.32 -1.83 4.93
CA GLY A 166 -6.75 -0.49 4.75
C GLY A 166 -5.75 -0.46 3.60
N ARG A 167 -4.47 -0.53 3.94
CA ARG A 167 -3.34 -0.40 3.02
C ARG A 167 -3.47 -1.30 1.79
N PHE A 168 -3.70 -2.59 2.03
CA PHE A 168 -3.69 -3.61 0.97
C PHE A 168 -4.85 -3.46 0.00
N LEU A 169 -6.05 -3.17 0.53
CA LEU A 169 -7.19 -2.80 -0.29
C LEU A 169 -6.90 -1.53 -1.11
N ASN A 170 -6.39 -0.46 -0.49
CA ASN A 170 -6.09 0.79 -1.18
C ASN A 170 -5.04 0.63 -2.30
N GLN A 171 -4.03 -0.21 -2.08
CA GLN A 171 -3.04 -0.55 -3.11
C GLN A 171 -3.69 -1.27 -4.29
N GLU A 172 -4.54 -2.27 -4.03
CA GLU A 172 -5.19 -3.02 -5.11
C GLU A 172 -6.20 -2.16 -5.86
N THR A 173 -6.97 -1.32 -5.16
CA THR A 173 -7.86 -0.31 -5.77
C THR A 173 -7.09 0.59 -6.73
N ALA A 174 -5.93 1.11 -6.31
CA ALA A 174 -5.10 1.95 -7.18
C ALA A 174 -4.59 1.18 -8.42
N ARG A 175 -4.21 -0.10 -8.28
CA ARG A 175 -3.80 -0.93 -9.41
C ARG A 175 -4.93 -1.15 -10.40
N ILE A 176 -6.13 -1.46 -9.91
CA ILE A 176 -7.31 -1.66 -10.75
C ILE A 176 -7.68 -0.35 -11.44
N ASN A 177 -7.74 0.76 -10.72
CA ASN A 177 -8.03 2.08 -11.28
C ASN A 177 -7.04 2.47 -12.38
N LYS A 178 -5.74 2.22 -12.17
CA LYS A 178 -4.71 2.45 -13.19
C LYS A 178 -4.91 1.59 -14.44
N LYS A 179 -5.28 0.31 -14.29
CA LYS A 179 -5.61 -0.58 -15.41
C LYS A 179 -6.86 -0.13 -16.16
N VAL A 180 -7.92 0.21 -15.43
CA VAL A 180 -9.18 0.71 -15.99
C VAL A 180 -8.93 1.99 -16.78
N LYS A 181 -8.16 2.94 -16.23
CA LYS A 181 -7.80 4.17 -16.93
C LYS A 181 -7.09 3.89 -18.25
N LYS A 182 -6.10 2.99 -18.24
CA LYS A 182 -5.41 2.58 -19.47
C LYS A 182 -6.36 1.96 -20.49
N ILE A 183 -7.26 1.06 -20.05
CA ILE A 183 -8.26 0.45 -20.95
C ILE A 183 -9.14 1.54 -21.58
N ILE A 184 -9.57 2.53 -20.81
CA ILE A 184 -10.39 3.65 -21.29
C ILE A 184 -9.61 4.51 -22.30
N GLU A 185 -8.34 4.82 -22.02
CA GLU A 185 -7.47 5.60 -22.93
C GLU A 185 -7.19 4.87 -24.25
N ASP A 186 -7.02 3.54 -24.20
CA ASP A 186 -6.75 2.69 -25.36
C ASP A 186 -8.04 2.35 -26.16
N SER A 187 -9.23 2.67 -25.65
CA SER A 187 -10.51 2.33 -26.29
C SER A 187 -11.00 3.42 -27.24
N GLU A 188 -11.45 3.02 -28.43
CA GLU A 188 -12.12 3.91 -29.39
C GLU A 188 -13.65 3.81 -29.28
N ASN A 189 -14.36 4.87 -29.71
CA ASN A 189 -15.83 4.89 -29.82
C ASN A 189 -16.58 4.67 -28.49
N LEU A 190 -16.01 5.09 -27.36
CA LEU A 190 -16.68 5.06 -26.07
C LEU A 190 -17.86 6.05 -26.03
N THR A 191 -19.05 5.55 -25.68
CA THR A 191 -20.25 6.38 -25.46
C THR A 191 -20.65 6.34 -23.99
N LEU A 192 -21.03 7.49 -23.42
CA LEU A 192 -21.59 7.54 -22.07
C LEU A 192 -23.04 7.03 -22.09
N GLY A 193 -23.30 5.95 -21.35
CA GLY A 193 -24.67 5.49 -21.13
C GLY A 193 -25.42 6.42 -20.19
N LYS A 194 -26.53 7.03 -20.63
CA LYS A 194 -27.48 7.68 -19.72
C LYS A 194 -28.28 6.59 -19.00
N LEU A 195 -28.03 6.42 -17.70
CA LEU A 195 -28.96 5.71 -16.84
C LEU A 195 -30.20 6.60 -16.65
N ILE A 196 -31.28 6.27 -17.34
CA ILE A 196 -32.60 6.86 -17.10
C ILE A 196 -33.19 6.08 -15.93
N PHE A 197 -33.27 6.72 -14.76
CA PHE A 197 -34.00 6.24 -13.59
C PHE A 197 -35.35 6.96 -13.51
#